data_AF-A0A2V8DM90-F1
#
_entry.id   AF-A0A2V8DM90-F1
#
_cell.length_a   1.000
_cell.length_b   1.000
_cell.length_c   1.000
_cell.angle_alpha   90.00
_cell.angle_beta   90.00
_cell.angle_gamma   90.00
#
_symmetry.space_group_name_H-M   'P 1'
#
loop_
_entity.id
_entity.type
_entity.pdbx_description
1 polymer ?
#
loop_
_entity_poly.entity_id
_entity_poly.type
_entity_poly.pdbx_seq_one_letter_code
_entity_poly.pdbx_strand_id
1 'polypeptide(L)' 'MLVLAAVSDIQYQNLRGAVAPRFTLARATTWDDALETIRVRPVEIAVVDPMLGGARGQEVERLRVL' A
#
# COMPACT_ATOMS: atom_id res chain seq x y z
N MET A 1 -7.09 -1.88 -12.02
CA MET A 1 -6.73 -0.95 -10.94
C MET A 1 -6.35 -1.74 -9.71
N LEU A 2 -5.05 -1.75 -9.47
CA LEU A 2 -4.39 -2.29 -8.32
C LEU A 2 -4.31 -1.23 -7.22
N VAL A 3 -4.75 -1.61 -6.03
CA VAL A 3 -4.58 -0.84 -4.80
C VAL A 3 -3.50 -1.53 -3.98
N LEU A 4 -2.42 -0.82 -3.69
CA LEU A 4 -1.41 -1.25 -2.73
C LEU A 4 -1.88 -0.88 -1.33
N ALA A 5 -1.92 -1.86 -0.43
CA ALA A 5 -2.32 -1.70 0.95
C ALA A 5 -1.13 -2.04 1.86
N ALA A 6 -0.40 -1.00 2.24
CA ALA A 6 0.65 -1.04 3.25
C ALA A 6 0.10 -0.51 4.57
N VAL A 7 -0.84 -1.25 5.15
CA VAL A 7 -1.58 -0.88 6.38
C VAL A 7 -1.64 -2.05 7.34
N SER A 8 -2.04 -1.81 8.59
CA SER A 8 -2.27 -2.89 9.56
C SER A 8 -3.30 -3.92 9.06
N ASP A 9 -3.23 -5.13 9.61
CA ASP A 9 -4.09 -6.25 9.23
C ASP A 9 -5.59 -5.92 9.31
N ILE A 10 -5.99 -5.20 10.35
CA ILE A 10 -7.39 -4.78 10.56
C ILE A 10 -7.81 -3.82 9.45
N GLN A 11 -6.98 -2.82 9.15
CA GLN A 11 -7.25 -1.86 8.08
C GLN A 11 -7.28 -2.55 6.70
N TYR A 12 -6.42 -3.55 6.48
CA TYR A 12 -6.41 -4.31 5.24
C TYR A 12 -7.73 -5.07 5.02
N GLN A 13 -8.27 -5.73 6.06
CA GLN A 13 -9.55 -6.43 5.93
C GLN A 13 -10.71 -5.46 5.69
N ASN A 14 -10.72 -4.32 6.38
CA ASN A 14 -11.72 -3.28 6.17
C ASN A 14 -11.66 -2.72 4.73
N LEU A 15 -10.45 -2.42 4.25
CA LEU A 15 -10.23 -1.95 2.88
C LEU A 15 -10.70 -2.99 1.87
N ARG A 16 -10.33 -4.26 2.07
CA ARG A 16 -10.76 -5.38 1.21
C ARG A 16 -12.27 -5.50 1.13
N GLY A 17 -12.97 -5.39 2.26
CA GLY A 17 -14.43 -5.40 2.28
C GLY A 17 -15.06 -4.22 1.52
N ALA A 18 -14.43 -3.03 1.59
CA ALA A 18 -14.97 -1.82 0.99
C ALA A 18 -14.76 -1.73 -0.54
N VAL A 19 -13.67 -2.31 -1.06
CA VAL A 19 -13.25 -2.09 -2.46
C VAL A 19 -13.43 -3.31 -3.36
N ALA A 20 -13.65 -4.50 -2.79
CA ALA A 20 -13.93 -5.70 -3.56
C ALA A 20 -15.36 -5.68 -4.14
N PRO A 21 -15.58 -6.24 -5.35
CA PRO A 21 -14.59 -6.86 -6.24
C PRO A 21 -13.93 -5.86 -7.22
N ARG A 22 -14.28 -4.57 -7.14
CA ARG A 22 -13.93 -3.55 -8.14
C ARG A 22 -12.43 -3.31 -8.26
N PHE A 23 -11.69 -3.44 -7.17
CA PHE A 23 -10.25 -3.24 -7.14
C PHE A 23 -9.52 -4.52 -6.73
N THR A 24 -8.38 -4.78 -7.39
CA THR A 24 -7.44 -5.82 -6.94
C THR A 24 -6.58 -5.23 -5.84
N LEU A 25 -6.33 -5.99 -4.78
CA LEU A 25 -5.48 -5.56 -3.67
C LEU A 25 -4.15 -6.29 -3.67
N ALA A 26 -3.05 -5.55 -3.56
CA ALA A 26 -1.75 -6.06 -3.16
C ALA A 26 -1.48 -5.64 -1.71
N ARG A 27 -1.14 -6.60 -0.85
CA ARG A 27 -0.77 -6.33 0.53
C ARG A 27 0.74 -6.18 0.64
N ALA A 28 1.17 -5.18 1.40
CA ALA A 28 2.55 -5.02 1.85
C ALA A 28 2.56 -4.91 3.37
N THR A 29 3.47 -5.62 4.03
CA THR A 29 3.64 -5.59 5.49
C THR A 29 4.84 -4.77 5.94
N THR A 30 5.76 -4.52 5.00
CA THR A 30 6.93 -3.68 5.19
C THR A 30 7.02 -2.64 4.08
N TRP A 31 7.88 -1.66 4.29
CA TRP A 31 8.16 -0.65 3.28
C TRP A 31 8.84 -1.23 2.03
N ASP A 32 9.75 -2.18 2.21
CA ASP A 32 10.44 -2.84 1.10
C ASP A 32 9.45 -3.63 0.22
N ASP A 33 8.47 -4.33 0.82
CA ASP A 33 7.41 -5.04 0.09
C ASP A 33 6.57 -4.07 -0.76
N ALA A 34 6.28 -2.89 -0.21
CA ALA A 34 5.51 -1.85 -0.88
C ALA A 34 6.28 -1.32 -2.10
N LEU A 35 7.56 -1.01 -1.93
CA LEU A 35 8.42 -0.54 -3.01
C LEU A 35 8.65 -1.60 -4.09
N GLU A 36 8.90 -2.85 -3.72
CA GLU A 36 9.00 -3.96 -4.68
C GLU A 36 7.69 -4.13 -5.46
N THR A 37 6.55 -4.02 -4.78
CA THR A 37 5.24 -4.07 -5.46
C THR A 37 5.08 -2.95 -6.48
N ILE A 38 5.46 -1.72 -6.15
CA ILE A 38 5.37 -0.58 -7.08
C ILE A 38 6.34 -0.76 -8.25
N ARG A 39 7.54 -1.29 -8.01
CA ARG A 39 8.54 -1.53 -9.07
C ARG A 39 8.09 -2.59 -10.08
N VAL A 40 7.41 -3.64 -9.62
CA VAL A 40 7.08 -4.81 -10.45
C VAL A 40 5.78 -4.62 -11.23
N ARG A 41 4.86 -3.79 -10.74
CA ARG A 41 3.52 -3.64 -11.34
C ARG A 41 2.99 -2.22 -11.16
N PRO A 42 2.24 -1.70 -12.15
CA PRO A 42 1.61 -0.40 -12.02
C PRO A 42 0.58 -0.42 -10.89
N VAL A 43 0.78 0.45 -9.91
CA VAL A 43 -0.12 0.69 -8.77
C VAL A 43 -0.84 2.00 -9.03
N GLU A 44 -2.17 1.99 -9.07
CA GLU A 44 -2.95 3.21 -9.30
C GLU A 44 -3.26 3.97 -8.02
N ILE A 45 -3.39 3.27 -6.89
CA ILE A 45 -3.64 3.88 -5.58
C ILE A 45 -2.80 3.14 -4.54
N ALA A 46 -2.08 3.88 -3.70
CA ALA A 46 -1.40 3.35 -2.52
C ALA A 46 -2.04 3.89 -1.24
N VAL A 47 -2.47 3.00 -0.37
CA VAL A 47 -2.92 3.30 0.99
C VAL A 47 -1.81 2.84 1.93
N VAL A 48 -1.16 3.78 2.57
CA VAL A 48 0.04 3.55 3.39
C VAL A 48 -0.17 4.10 4.79
N ASP A 49 0.05 3.26 5.79
CA ASP A 49 0.21 3.68 7.18
C ASP A 49 1.69 4.03 7.41
N PRO A 50 2.02 5.30 7.70
CA PRO A 50 3.40 5.74 7.88
C PRO A 50 4.09 5.09 9.09
N MET A 51 3.34 4.50 10.03
CA MET A 51 3.90 3.82 11.19
C MET A 51 4.13 2.32 10.95
N LEU A 52 3.63 1.77 9.83
CA LEU A 52 3.77 0.36 9.51
C LEU A 52 5.17 0.05 8.94
N GLY A 53 5.80 -1.00 9.45
CA GLY A 53 7.04 -1.53 8.88
C GLY A 53 8.26 -0.61 8.99
N GLY A 54 8.21 0.43 9.84
CA GLY A 54 9.33 1.32 10.11
C GLY A 54 9.59 2.40 9.05
N ALA A 55 8.64 2.66 8.16
CA ALA A 55 8.77 3.72 7.16
C ALA A 55 9.01 5.08 7.83
N ARG A 56 10.05 5.80 7.40
CA ARG A 56 10.28 7.18 7.84
C ARG A 56 9.35 8.09 7.05
N GLY A 57 8.80 9.14 7.66
CA GLY A 57 7.88 10.07 6.98
C GLY A 57 8.41 10.63 5.64
N GLN A 58 9.73 10.74 5.49
CA GLN A 58 10.39 11.13 4.23
C GLN A 58 10.18 10.11 3.08
N GLU A 59 10.08 8.83 3.40
CA GLU A 59 9.88 7.77 2.41
C GLU A 59 8.45 7.76 1.87
N VAL A 60 7.47 8.03 2.75
CA VAL A 60 6.08 8.25 2.35
C VAL A 60 5.96 9.49 1.45
N GLU A 61 6.71 10.56 1.75
CA GLU A 61 6.71 11.76 0.90
C GLU A 61 7.26 11.46 -0.51
N ARG A 62 8.22 10.53 -0.65
CA ARG A 62 8.71 10.12 -1.98
C ARG A 62 7.62 9.47 -2.84
N LEU A 63 6.66 8.76 -2.25
CA LEU A 63 5.53 8.20 -3.01
C LEU A 63 4.64 9.26 -3.63
N ARG A 64 4.55 10.46 -3.05
CA ARG A 64 3.73 11.54 -3.61
C ARG A 64 4.32 12.15 -4.89
N VAL A 65 5.61 11.91 -5.13
CA VAL A 65 6.39 12.51 -6.22
C VAL A 65 6.60 11.51 -7.37
N LEU A 66 6.34 10.21 -7.14
CA LEU A 66 6.35 9.15 -8.15
C LEU A 66 4.98 9.04 -8.83
#